data_AF-A0A7C6YUT0-F1
#
_entry.id   AF-A0A7C6YUT0-F1
#
_cell.length_a   1.000
_cell.length_b   1.000
_cell.length_c   1.000
_cell.angle_alpha   90.00
_cell.angle_beta   90.00
_cell.angle_gamma   90.00
#
_symmetry.space_group_name_H-M   'P 1'
#
loop_
_entity.id
_entity.type
_entity.pdbx_description
1 polymer ?
#
loop_
_entity_poly.entity_id
_entity_poly.type
_entity_poly.pdbx_seq_one_letter_code
_entity_poly.pdbx_strand_id
1 'polypeptide(L)'
;DLIGMEYGAALKNVIALGVGITTGIGFGDNAKAALITRGVTEIARLGIAAGANPLTFAGLTGIGDLVVTCASEYSRNRRAGIQIGKGIPLEHVLQQINMVVEGVPATRAACQLARKYKVPMPISEEIYAVLFRNKDVQEACNDLMMRDRKDEVEGLMFQKRVVDDNKAKAGKSKSTGKNKESQKKAKKSTSKSKSKSTAKSTSKGKGTGKSKESQSTNK
;
A
#
# COMPACT_ATOMS: atom_id res chain seq x y z
N ASP A 1 -10.36 -0.36 -11.64
CA ASP A 1 -9.12 -0.57 -10.88
C ASP A 1 -8.43 -1.83 -11.41
N LEU A 2 -7.48 -1.68 -12.33
CA LEU A 2 -6.85 -2.83 -13.00
C LEU A 2 -5.96 -3.62 -12.03
N ILE A 3 -5.16 -2.92 -11.21
CA ILE A 3 -4.25 -3.54 -10.24
C ILE A 3 -5.06 -4.38 -9.24
N GLY A 4 -6.12 -3.81 -8.66
CA GLY A 4 -6.96 -4.57 -7.73
C GLY A 4 -7.58 -5.81 -8.37
N MET A 5 -7.96 -5.72 -9.65
CA MET A 5 -8.52 -6.87 -10.36
C MET A 5 -7.50 -8.00 -10.58
N GLU A 6 -6.28 -7.67 -11.02
CA GLU A 6 -5.21 -8.65 -11.25
C GLU A 6 -4.81 -9.36 -9.94
N TYR A 7 -4.63 -8.61 -8.85
CA TYR A 7 -4.25 -9.18 -7.57
C TYR A 7 -5.37 -10.04 -6.97
N GLY A 8 -6.63 -9.58 -7.04
CA GLY A 8 -7.78 -10.36 -6.59
C GLY A 8 -7.90 -11.69 -7.33
N ALA A 9 -7.87 -11.64 -8.67
CA ALA A 9 -8.02 -12.82 -9.52
C ALA A 9 -6.88 -13.84 -9.36
N ALA A 10 -5.64 -13.37 -9.17
CA ALA A 10 -4.49 -14.24 -8.98
C ALA A 10 -4.45 -14.86 -7.57
N LEU A 11 -4.57 -14.01 -6.54
CA LEU A 11 -4.33 -14.43 -5.16
C LEU A 11 -5.50 -15.20 -4.54
N LYS A 12 -6.72 -15.11 -5.09
CA LYS A 12 -7.83 -15.97 -4.66
C LYS A 12 -7.48 -17.47 -4.78
N ASN A 13 -6.68 -17.82 -5.78
CA ASN A 13 -6.28 -19.21 -6.04
C ASN A 13 -5.34 -19.74 -4.95
N VAL A 14 -4.53 -18.85 -4.35
CA VAL A 14 -3.69 -19.17 -3.18
C VAL A 14 -4.57 -19.48 -1.98
N ILE A 15 -5.55 -18.62 -1.70
CA ILE A 15 -6.47 -18.85 -0.57
C ILE A 15 -7.30 -20.13 -0.79
N ALA A 16 -7.74 -20.40 -2.02
CA ALA A 16 -8.45 -21.63 -2.36
C ALA A 16 -7.62 -22.90 -2.13
N LEU A 17 -6.30 -22.86 -2.37
CA LEU A 17 -5.39 -23.94 -1.97
C LEU A 17 -5.40 -24.14 -0.46
N GLY A 18 -5.26 -23.07 0.33
CA GLY A 18 -5.31 -23.13 1.80
C GLY A 18 -6.64 -23.70 2.32
N VAL A 19 -7.77 -23.28 1.76
CA VAL A 19 -9.09 -23.84 2.09
C VAL A 19 -9.14 -25.33 1.73
N GLY A 20 -8.57 -25.72 0.60
CA GLY A 20 -8.43 -27.13 0.24
C GLY A 20 -7.60 -27.90 1.27
N ILE A 21 -6.42 -27.40 1.65
CA ILE A 21 -5.50 -28.05 2.59
C ILE A 21 -6.18 -28.29 3.94
N THR A 22 -6.76 -27.23 4.51
CA THR A 22 -7.51 -27.33 5.79
C THR A 22 -8.68 -28.30 5.68
N THR A 23 -9.38 -28.34 4.55
CA THR A 23 -10.44 -29.34 4.28
C THR A 23 -9.87 -30.77 4.22
N GLY A 24 -8.72 -30.97 3.57
CA GLY A 24 -8.07 -32.28 3.45
C GLY A 24 -7.60 -32.85 4.79
N ILE A 25 -7.22 -31.97 5.72
CA ILE A 25 -6.86 -32.29 7.12
C ILE A 25 -8.09 -32.61 7.98
N GLY A 26 -9.30 -32.27 7.52
CA GLY A 26 -10.55 -32.55 8.24
C GLY A 26 -11.11 -31.38 9.06
N PHE A 27 -10.65 -30.15 8.82
CA PHE A 27 -11.21 -28.98 9.50
C PHE A 27 -12.62 -28.63 8.98
N GLY A 28 -13.49 -28.23 9.90
CA GLY A 28 -14.88 -27.88 9.62
C GLY A 28 -15.05 -26.47 9.02
N ASP A 29 -16.32 -26.11 8.77
CA ASP A 29 -16.66 -24.89 8.02
C ASP A 29 -16.28 -23.58 8.71
N ASN A 30 -16.23 -23.56 10.05
CA ASN A 30 -15.77 -22.39 10.80
C ASN A 30 -14.31 -22.03 10.49
N ALA A 31 -13.43 -23.03 10.36
CA ALA A 31 -12.03 -22.81 10.01
C ALA A 31 -11.91 -22.32 8.55
N LYS A 32 -12.73 -22.87 7.64
CA LYS A 32 -12.78 -22.42 6.24
C LYS A 32 -13.24 -20.97 6.16
N ALA A 33 -14.31 -20.60 6.87
CA ALA A 33 -14.82 -19.24 6.91
C ALA A 33 -13.77 -18.26 7.46
N ALA A 34 -13.12 -18.60 8.57
CA ALA A 34 -12.03 -17.79 9.13
C ALA A 34 -10.88 -17.61 8.13
N LEU A 35 -10.47 -18.68 7.44
CA LEU A 35 -9.41 -18.62 6.44
C LEU A 35 -9.79 -17.76 5.23
N ILE A 36 -11.03 -17.85 4.75
CA ILE A 36 -11.53 -17.01 3.65
C ILE A 36 -11.51 -15.54 4.06
N THR A 37 -12.04 -15.19 5.24
CA THR A 37 -12.08 -13.80 5.75
C THR A 37 -10.66 -13.22 5.90
N ARG A 38 -9.76 -13.97 6.52
CA ARG A 38 -8.34 -13.58 6.65
C ARG A 38 -7.66 -13.50 5.28
N GLY A 39 -8.04 -14.38 4.36
CA GLY A 39 -7.59 -14.40 2.97
C GLY A 39 -7.96 -13.14 2.21
N VAL A 40 -9.22 -12.66 2.28
CA VAL A 40 -9.63 -11.38 1.68
C VAL A 40 -8.75 -10.24 2.19
N THR A 41 -8.55 -10.19 3.50
CA THR A 41 -7.72 -9.16 4.14
C THR A 41 -6.28 -9.21 3.65
N GLU A 42 -5.72 -10.42 3.50
CA GLU A 42 -4.36 -10.65 3.03
C GLU A 42 -4.19 -10.23 1.56
N ILE A 43 -5.12 -10.62 0.69
CA ILE A 43 -5.17 -10.19 -0.72
C ILE A 43 -5.23 -8.67 -0.83
N ALA A 44 -6.17 -8.05 -0.09
CA ALA A 44 -6.35 -6.61 -0.08
C ALA A 44 -5.08 -5.89 0.39
N ARG A 45 -4.44 -6.38 1.45
CA ARG A 45 -3.20 -5.80 2.00
C ARG A 45 -2.09 -5.71 0.95
N LEU A 46 -1.87 -6.80 0.20
CA LEU A 46 -0.85 -6.81 -0.85
C LEU A 46 -1.23 -5.94 -2.04
N GLY A 47 -2.49 -6.03 -2.50
CA GLY A 47 -2.97 -5.21 -3.61
C GLY A 47 -2.93 -3.71 -3.32
N ILE A 48 -3.32 -3.30 -2.11
CA ILE A 48 -3.26 -1.90 -1.66
C ILE A 48 -1.80 -1.41 -1.64
N ALA A 49 -0.87 -2.23 -1.14
CA ALA A 49 0.55 -1.87 -1.17
C ALA A 49 1.11 -1.75 -2.60
N ALA A 50 0.53 -2.45 -3.57
CA ALA A 50 0.81 -2.31 -5.00
C ALA A 50 0.08 -1.13 -5.67
N GLY A 51 -0.79 -0.41 -4.95
CA GLY A 51 -1.51 0.77 -5.45
C GLY A 51 -2.96 0.51 -5.89
N ALA A 52 -3.54 -0.66 -5.57
CA ALA A 52 -4.95 -0.95 -5.84
C ALA A 52 -5.90 -0.12 -4.97
N ASN A 53 -7.14 0.05 -5.45
CA ASN A 53 -8.22 0.64 -4.66
C ASN A 53 -8.76 -0.39 -3.65
N PRO A 54 -8.76 -0.10 -2.33
CA PRO A 54 -9.31 -1.01 -1.32
C PRO A 54 -10.74 -1.51 -1.60
N LEU A 55 -11.59 -0.66 -2.20
CA LEU A 55 -12.99 -1.01 -2.48
C LEU A 55 -13.13 -2.13 -3.51
N THR A 56 -12.14 -2.36 -4.36
CA THR A 56 -12.15 -3.44 -5.35
C THR A 56 -12.23 -4.81 -4.70
N PHE A 57 -11.59 -4.97 -3.53
CA PHE A 57 -11.57 -6.24 -2.80
C PHE A 57 -12.89 -6.54 -2.07
N ALA A 58 -13.73 -5.53 -1.84
CA ALA A 58 -15.08 -5.71 -1.33
C ALA A 58 -16.09 -6.10 -2.43
N GLY A 59 -15.72 -5.97 -3.71
CA GLY A 59 -16.56 -6.31 -4.85
C GLY A 59 -16.38 -7.75 -5.36
N LEU A 60 -16.94 -8.02 -6.55
CA LEU A 60 -16.89 -9.35 -7.18
C LEU A 60 -15.45 -9.86 -7.35
N THR A 61 -14.50 -9.01 -7.73
CA THR A 61 -13.12 -9.44 -7.96
C THR A 61 -12.35 -9.82 -6.70
N GLY A 62 -12.78 -9.35 -5.53
CA GLY A 62 -12.20 -9.74 -4.24
C GLY A 62 -13.00 -10.86 -3.61
N ILE A 63 -13.91 -10.49 -2.70
CA ILE A 63 -14.66 -11.46 -1.90
C ILE A 63 -15.58 -12.35 -2.73
N GLY A 64 -16.25 -11.83 -3.77
CA GLY A 64 -17.22 -12.60 -4.54
C GLY A 64 -16.61 -13.82 -5.24
N ASP A 65 -15.58 -13.58 -6.04
CA ASP A 65 -14.87 -14.61 -6.80
C ASP A 65 -14.04 -15.52 -5.89
N LEU A 66 -13.50 -14.98 -4.80
CA LEU A 66 -12.83 -15.79 -3.77
C LEU A 66 -13.80 -16.82 -3.16
N VAL A 67 -14.98 -16.38 -2.71
CA VAL A 67 -15.95 -17.25 -2.02
C VAL A 67 -16.37 -18.40 -2.93
N VAL A 68 -16.75 -18.11 -4.18
CA VAL A 68 -17.15 -19.18 -5.12
C VAL A 68 -15.98 -20.13 -5.43
N THR A 69 -14.76 -19.62 -5.54
CA THR A 69 -13.56 -20.44 -5.79
C THR A 69 -13.23 -21.34 -4.59
N CYS A 70 -13.47 -20.87 -3.37
CA CYS A 70 -13.22 -21.62 -2.13
C CYS A 70 -14.34 -22.61 -1.78
N ALA A 71 -15.58 -22.33 -2.18
CA ALA A 71 -16.74 -23.18 -1.92
C ALA A 71 -16.93 -24.27 -3.00
N SER A 72 -16.55 -23.99 -4.26
CA SER A 72 -16.81 -24.88 -5.39
C SER A 72 -15.96 -26.15 -5.36
N GLU A 73 -16.61 -27.31 -5.53
CA GLU A 73 -15.94 -28.60 -5.72
C GLU A 73 -15.20 -28.71 -7.05
N TYR A 74 -15.59 -27.91 -8.05
CA TYR A 74 -14.95 -27.88 -9.35
C TYR A 74 -13.65 -27.06 -9.35
N SER A 75 -13.43 -26.24 -8.32
CA SER A 75 -12.20 -25.46 -8.15
C SER A 75 -10.98 -26.39 -8.09
N ARG A 76 -10.16 -26.36 -9.13
CA ARG A 76 -8.92 -27.14 -9.21
C ARG A 76 -7.93 -26.78 -8.10
N ASN A 77 -7.89 -25.52 -7.67
CA ASN A 77 -7.06 -25.07 -6.55
C ASN A 77 -7.55 -25.68 -5.23
N ARG A 78 -8.86 -25.67 -4.99
CA ARG A 78 -9.44 -26.33 -3.81
C ARG A 78 -9.20 -27.84 -3.83
N ARG A 79 -9.44 -28.50 -4.96
CA ARG A 79 -9.19 -29.94 -5.13
C ARG A 79 -7.72 -30.30 -4.90
N ALA A 80 -6.79 -29.52 -5.46
CA ALA A 80 -5.36 -29.68 -5.21
C ALA A 80 -5.03 -29.57 -3.73
N GLY A 81 -5.54 -28.52 -3.09
CA GLY A 81 -5.36 -28.32 -1.66
C GLY A 81 -5.86 -29.52 -0.84
N ILE A 82 -7.03 -30.08 -1.16
CA ILE A 82 -7.58 -31.25 -0.46
C ILE A 82 -6.63 -32.45 -0.54
N GLN A 83 -6.05 -32.73 -1.72
CA GLN A 83 -5.12 -33.85 -1.86
C GLN A 83 -3.82 -33.60 -1.09
N ILE A 84 -3.30 -32.37 -1.12
CA ILE A 84 -2.12 -31.96 -0.35
C ILE A 84 -2.39 -32.09 1.16
N GLY A 85 -3.55 -31.64 1.63
CA GLY A 85 -3.95 -31.76 3.03
C GLY A 85 -4.11 -33.21 3.51
N LYS A 86 -4.35 -34.15 2.59
CA LYS A 86 -4.34 -35.60 2.85
C LYS A 86 -2.94 -36.22 2.86
N GLY A 87 -1.89 -35.41 2.66
CA GLY A 87 -0.49 -35.85 2.65
C GLY A 87 0.02 -36.32 1.29
N ILE A 88 -0.72 -36.10 0.19
CA ILE A 88 -0.25 -36.47 -1.14
C ILE A 88 0.80 -35.43 -1.60
N PRO A 89 2.00 -35.85 -2.04
CA PRO A 89 3.03 -34.91 -2.49
C PRO A 89 2.57 -34.10 -3.70
N LEU A 90 3.01 -32.84 -3.76
CA LEU A 90 2.58 -31.85 -4.76
C LEU A 90 2.70 -32.38 -6.19
N GLU A 91 3.81 -33.04 -6.52
CA GLU A 91 4.10 -33.59 -7.84
C GLU A 91 3.02 -34.59 -8.29
N HIS A 92 2.59 -35.46 -7.37
CA HIS A 92 1.52 -36.44 -7.65
C HIS A 92 0.16 -35.75 -7.81
N VAL A 93 -0.12 -34.73 -6.99
CA VAL A 93 -1.36 -33.95 -7.11
C VAL A 93 -1.47 -33.26 -8.47
N LEU A 94 -0.38 -32.67 -8.94
CA LEU A 94 -0.34 -31.99 -10.25
C LEU A 94 -0.55 -32.97 -11.41
N GLN A 95 -0.01 -34.18 -11.32
CA GLN A 95 -0.24 -35.24 -12.30
C GLN A 95 -1.70 -35.71 -12.33
N GLN A 96 -2.33 -35.86 -11.16
CA GLN A 96 -3.71 -36.35 -11.05
C GLN A 96 -4.75 -35.34 -11.54
N ILE A 97 -4.55 -34.05 -11.28
CA ILE A 97 -5.52 -33.01 -11.67
C ILE A 97 -5.55 -32.79 -13.18
N ASN A 98 -4.45 -33.13 -13.88
CA ASN A 98 -4.31 -33.03 -15.33
C ASN A 98 -4.67 -31.64 -15.92
N MET A 99 -4.47 -30.59 -15.10
CA MET A 99 -4.69 -29.20 -15.45
C MET A 99 -3.74 -28.33 -14.62
N VAL A 100 -3.41 -27.15 -15.13
CA VAL A 100 -2.62 -26.17 -14.37
C VAL A 100 -3.38 -25.73 -13.12
N VAL A 101 -2.75 -25.87 -11.95
CA VAL A 101 -3.24 -25.36 -10.66
C VAL A 101 -2.60 -23.99 -10.42
N GLU A 102 -3.27 -22.90 -10.82
CA GLU A 102 -2.67 -21.54 -10.80
C GLU A 102 -2.26 -21.08 -9.41
N GLY A 103 -2.90 -21.60 -8.36
CA GLY A 103 -2.56 -21.29 -6.99
C GLY A 103 -1.10 -21.59 -6.67
N VAL A 104 -0.51 -22.62 -7.27
CA VAL A 104 0.89 -23.02 -7.00
C VAL A 104 1.88 -21.94 -7.45
N PRO A 105 1.93 -21.53 -8.74
CA PRO A 105 2.78 -20.42 -9.15
C PRO A 105 2.35 -19.09 -8.52
N ALA A 106 1.05 -18.86 -8.30
CA ALA A 106 0.56 -17.64 -7.65
C ALA A 106 1.09 -17.51 -6.22
N THR A 107 1.20 -18.59 -5.45
CA THR A 107 1.79 -18.58 -4.10
C THR A 107 3.23 -18.09 -4.13
N ARG A 108 4.04 -18.58 -5.08
CA ARG A 108 5.44 -18.14 -5.24
C ARG A 108 5.52 -16.66 -5.56
N ALA A 109 4.69 -16.18 -6.50
CA ALA A 109 4.63 -14.77 -6.86
C ALA A 109 4.15 -13.89 -5.69
N ALA A 110 3.14 -14.34 -4.93
CA ALA A 110 2.60 -13.65 -3.76
C ALA A 110 3.70 -13.40 -2.72
N CYS A 111 4.47 -14.44 -2.34
CA CYS A 111 5.56 -14.29 -1.38
C CYS A 111 6.69 -13.39 -1.89
N GLN A 112 6.99 -13.39 -3.18
CA GLN A 112 7.98 -12.48 -3.76
C GLN A 112 7.52 -11.02 -3.71
N LEU A 113 6.26 -10.77 -4.08
CA LEU A 113 5.66 -9.44 -4.01
C LEU A 113 5.51 -8.96 -2.56
N ALA A 114 5.15 -9.85 -1.64
CA ALA A 114 5.10 -9.57 -0.20
C ALA A 114 6.43 -9.02 0.31
N ARG A 115 7.55 -9.66 -0.05
CA ARG A 115 8.90 -9.19 0.30
C ARG A 115 9.23 -7.85 -0.35
N LYS A 116 8.90 -7.68 -1.64
CA LYS A 116 9.12 -6.43 -2.38
C LYS A 116 8.40 -5.25 -1.73
N TYR A 117 7.13 -5.43 -1.38
CA TYR A 117 6.29 -4.40 -0.78
C TYR A 117 6.40 -4.34 0.75
N LYS A 118 7.15 -5.26 1.37
CA LYS A 118 7.32 -5.39 2.83
C LYS A 118 5.98 -5.55 3.57
N VAL A 119 5.11 -6.39 3.02
CA VAL A 119 3.78 -6.69 3.54
C VAL A 119 3.73 -8.11 4.07
N PRO A 120 3.23 -8.35 5.29
CA PRO A 120 3.09 -9.71 5.81
C PRO A 120 1.97 -10.45 5.07
N MET A 121 2.24 -11.69 4.65
CA MET A 121 1.30 -12.57 3.96
C MET A 121 1.27 -13.97 4.61
N PRO A 122 0.81 -14.08 5.86
CA PRO A 122 0.94 -15.31 6.65
C PRO A 122 0.30 -16.53 5.99
N ILE A 123 -0.88 -16.41 5.38
CA ILE A 123 -1.54 -17.55 4.71
C ILE A 123 -0.70 -18.00 3.52
N SER A 124 -0.29 -17.04 2.67
CA SER A 124 0.52 -17.34 1.49
C SER A 124 1.90 -17.89 1.88
N GLU A 125 2.51 -17.41 2.96
CA GLU A 125 3.80 -17.88 3.48
C GLU A 125 3.73 -19.32 4.00
N GLU A 126 2.66 -19.67 4.71
CA GLU A 126 2.44 -21.03 5.21
C GLU A 126 2.16 -22.01 4.06
N ILE A 127 1.32 -21.60 3.10
CA ILE A 127 1.10 -22.39 1.88
C ILE A 127 2.40 -22.54 1.09
N TYR A 128 3.23 -21.48 1.00
CA TYR A 128 4.54 -21.56 0.36
C TYR A 128 5.45 -22.57 1.06
N ALA A 129 5.46 -22.59 2.39
CA ALA A 129 6.27 -23.52 3.17
C ALA A 129 5.84 -24.97 2.95
N VAL A 130 4.54 -25.24 2.92
CA VAL A 130 3.99 -26.57 2.57
C VAL A 130 4.40 -26.96 1.15
N LEU A 131 4.16 -26.09 0.16
CA LEU A 131 4.37 -26.43 -1.25
C LEU A 131 5.83 -26.54 -1.68
N PHE A 132 6.73 -25.78 -1.07
CA PHE A 132 8.10 -25.60 -1.58
C PHE A 132 9.20 -25.84 -0.55
N ARG A 133 8.85 -26.05 0.72
CA ARG A 133 9.81 -26.31 1.81
C ARG A 133 9.51 -27.59 2.58
N ASN A 134 8.57 -28.41 2.10
CA ASN A 134 8.15 -29.65 2.75
C ASN A 134 7.75 -29.46 4.22
N LYS A 135 7.17 -28.30 4.56
CA LYS A 135 6.59 -28.10 5.89
C LYS A 135 5.38 -29.01 6.06
N ASP A 136 5.25 -29.61 7.25
CA ASP A 136 4.10 -30.44 7.56
C ASP A 136 2.80 -29.62 7.53
N VAL A 137 1.73 -30.22 7.00
CA VAL A 137 0.45 -29.53 6.77
C VAL A 137 -0.30 -29.24 8.08
N GLN A 138 -0.15 -30.08 9.11
CA GLN A 138 -0.73 -29.87 10.43
C GLN A 138 0.01 -28.74 11.14
N GLU A 139 1.34 -28.76 11.08
CA GLU A 139 2.20 -27.71 11.62
C GLU A 139 1.84 -26.34 10.99
N ALA A 140 1.76 -26.26 9.66
CA ALA A 140 1.39 -25.03 8.97
C ALA A 140 -0.01 -24.52 9.36
N CYS A 141 -0.98 -25.42 9.54
CA CYS A 141 -2.32 -25.05 10.00
C CYS A 141 -2.31 -24.56 11.46
N ASN A 142 -1.58 -25.22 12.34
CA ASN A 142 -1.44 -24.82 13.74
C ASN A 142 -0.83 -23.42 13.85
N ASP A 143 0.21 -23.13 13.06
CA ASP A 143 0.83 -21.81 13.02
C ASP A 143 -0.14 -20.72 12.54
N LEU A 144 -1.01 -21.02 11.57
CA LEU A 144 -2.05 -20.07 11.15
C LEU A 144 -3.11 -19.84 12.22
N MET A 145 -3.50 -20.86 12.97
CA MET A 145 -4.58 -20.79 13.96
C MET A 145 -4.12 -20.21 15.30
N MET A 146 -2.88 -20.47 15.72
CA MET A 146 -2.29 -20.03 16.98
C MET A 146 -1.66 -18.64 16.90
N ARG A 147 -1.53 -18.08 15.69
CA ARG A 147 -1.03 -16.72 15.50
C ARG A 147 -1.87 -15.70 16.29
N ASP A 148 -1.19 -14.85 17.05
CA ASP A 148 -1.82 -13.74 17.79
C ASP A 148 -2.78 -12.96 16.88
N ARG A 149 -4.02 -12.81 17.36
CA ARG A 149 -5.11 -12.12 16.67
C ARG A 149 -4.76 -10.64 16.49
N LYS A 150 -3.98 -10.31 15.46
CA LYS A 150 -3.95 -8.94 14.92
C LYS A 150 -5.29 -8.72 14.23
N ASP A 151 -5.99 -7.68 14.64
CA ASP A 151 -7.30 -7.31 14.13
C ASP A 151 -7.33 -7.34 12.60
N GLU A 152 -8.24 -8.16 12.06
CA GLU A 152 -8.39 -8.37 10.62
C GLU A 152 -8.75 -7.05 9.90
N VAL A 153 -9.46 -6.16 10.60
CA VAL A 153 -9.90 -4.86 10.10
C VAL A 153 -8.86 -3.75 10.29
N GLU A 154 -8.00 -3.85 11.31
CA GLU A 154 -7.06 -2.78 11.66
C GLU A 154 -6.04 -2.57 10.54
N GLY A 155 -5.59 -3.65 9.90
CA GLY A 155 -4.70 -3.62 8.73
C GLY A 155 -5.29 -2.91 7.49
N LEU A 156 -6.63 -2.89 7.34
CA LEU A 156 -7.32 -2.18 6.26
C LEU A 156 -7.50 -0.69 6.56
N MET A 157 -7.49 -0.31 7.85
CA MET A 157 -7.73 1.07 8.31
C MET A 157 -6.46 1.92 8.43
N PHE A 158 -5.25 1.33 8.36
CA PHE A 158 -3.99 2.04 8.57
C PHE A 158 -3.56 3.04 7.47
N GLN A 159 -4.24 3.12 6.33
CA GLN A 159 -3.89 4.10 5.29
C GLN A 159 -4.74 5.37 5.27
N LYS A 160 -5.88 5.43 5.98
CA LYS A 160 -6.65 6.68 6.06
C LYS A 160 -5.85 7.77 6.77
N ARG A 161 -5.07 7.41 7.80
CA ARG A 161 -4.17 8.35 8.51
C ARG A 161 -3.06 8.90 7.64
N VAL A 162 -2.41 8.10 6.79
CA VAL A 162 -1.31 8.58 5.95
C VAL A 162 -1.80 9.51 4.83
N VAL A 163 -2.97 9.23 4.25
CA VAL A 163 -3.56 10.09 3.21
C VAL A 163 -4.12 11.39 3.80
N ASP A 164 -4.76 11.32 4.97
CA ASP A 164 -5.27 12.51 5.67
C ASP A 164 -4.14 13.38 6.23
N ASP A 165 -3.06 12.79 6.75
CA ASP A 165 -1.86 13.51 7.20
C ASP A 165 -1.10 14.16 6.02
N ASN A 166 -1.04 13.49 4.86
CA ASN A 166 -0.46 14.06 3.65
C ASN A 166 -1.32 15.19 3.06
N LYS A 167 -2.66 15.08 3.11
CA LYS A 167 -3.58 16.18 2.76
C LYS A 167 -3.45 17.35 3.75
N ALA A 168 -3.33 17.09 5.05
CA ALA A 168 -3.14 18.13 6.07
C ALA A 168 -1.80 18.86 5.93
N LYS A 169 -0.72 18.14 5.59
CA LYS A 169 0.60 18.72 5.27
C LYS A 169 0.58 19.53 3.96
N ALA A 170 -0.11 19.05 2.92
CA ALA A 170 -0.27 19.79 1.65
C ALA A 170 -1.13 21.06 1.80
N GLY A 171 -2.14 21.05 2.68
CA GLY A 171 -2.96 22.23 3.02
C GLY A 171 -2.17 23.32 3.76
N LYS A 172 -1.30 22.94 4.70
CA LYS A 172 -0.40 23.88 5.42
C LYS A 172 0.69 24.48 4.53
N SER A 173 1.16 23.76 3.51
CA SER A 173 2.15 24.28 2.55
C SER A 173 1.57 25.34 1.60
N LYS A 174 0.28 25.21 1.21
CA LYS A 174 -0.41 26.22 0.38
C LYS A 174 -0.76 27.51 1.14
N SER A 175 -1.02 27.46 2.45
CA SER A 175 -1.29 28.66 3.25
C SER A 175 -0.03 29.49 3.54
N THR A 176 1.14 28.84 3.69
CA THR A 176 2.44 29.51 3.84
C THR A 176 2.94 30.14 2.54
N GLY A 177 2.61 29.56 1.38
CA GLY A 177 2.89 30.14 0.05
C GLY A 177 2.11 31.43 -0.24
N LYS A 178 0.80 31.46 0.07
CA LYS A 178 -0.03 32.68 -0.10
C LYS A 178 0.44 33.84 0.78
N ASN A 179 0.95 33.58 1.98
CA ASN A 179 1.42 34.65 2.87
C ASN A 179 2.75 35.28 2.39
N LYS A 180 3.63 34.51 1.75
CA LYS A 180 4.86 35.04 1.13
C LYS A 180 4.58 35.87 -0.11
N GLU A 181 3.57 35.55 -0.90
CA GLU A 181 3.21 36.30 -2.11
C GLU A 181 2.50 37.62 -1.79
N SER A 182 1.66 37.64 -0.75
CA SER A 182 1.06 38.87 -0.18
C SER A 182 2.12 39.82 0.41
N GLN A 183 3.14 39.29 1.10
CA GLN A 183 4.25 40.10 1.63
C GLN A 183 5.19 40.63 0.54
N LYS A 184 5.37 39.90 -0.57
CA LYS A 184 6.18 40.36 -1.72
C LYS A 184 5.49 41.47 -2.51
N LYS A 185 4.15 41.44 -2.62
CA LYS A 185 3.36 42.54 -3.24
C LYS A 185 3.37 43.81 -2.39
N ALA A 186 3.34 43.70 -1.06
CA ALA A 186 3.41 44.85 -0.14
C ALA A 186 4.78 45.56 -0.11
N LYS A 187 5.89 44.83 -0.35
CA LYS A 187 7.24 45.44 -0.48
C LYS A 187 7.47 46.12 -1.85
N LYS A 188 6.73 45.73 -2.89
CA LYS A 188 6.86 46.32 -4.24
C LYS A 188 6.02 47.60 -4.41
N SER A 189 5.00 47.81 -3.58
CA SER A 189 4.23 49.07 -3.54
C SER A 189 4.91 50.16 -2.72
N THR A 190 5.75 49.80 -1.74
CA THR A 190 6.54 50.76 -0.93
C THR A 190 7.81 51.26 -1.62
N SER A 191 8.32 50.57 -2.63
CA SER A 191 9.44 51.05 -3.46
C SER A 191 9.03 52.01 -4.58
N LYS A 192 7.72 52.09 -4.89
CA LYS A 192 7.18 52.97 -5.95
C LYS A 192 6.67 54.32 -5.43
N SER A 193 6.55 54.48 -4.12
CA SER A 193 6.18 55.75 -3.45
C SER A 193 7.39 56.58 -3.01
N LYS A 194 8.61 56.03 -2.97
CA LYS A 194 9.85 56.76 -2.66
C LYS A 194 10.54 57.43 -3.86
N SER A 195 10.04 57.23 -5.08
CA SER A 195 10.60 57.85 -6.30
C SER A 195 9.78 59.05 -6.83
N LYS A 196 8.86 59.60 -6.04
CA LYS A 196 8.01 60.76 -6.43
C LYS A 196 8.06 61.97 -5.48
N SER A 197 8.98 62.00 -4.51
CA SER A 197 9.10 63.12 -3.54
C SER A 197 10.39 63.95 -3.64
N THR A 198 11.19 63.84 -4.69
CA THR A 198 12.37 64.70 -4.91
C THR A 198 12.33 65.37 -6.28
N ALA A 199 11.32 66.23 -6.47
CA ALA A 199 11.29 67.18 -7.58
C ALA A 199 10.52 68.45 -7.16
N LYS A 200 10.95 69.12 -6.08
CA LYS A 200 10.51 70.49 -5.79
C LYS A 200 11.42 71.19 -4.78
N SER A 201 12.60 71.64 -5.22
CA SER A 201 13.35 72.69 -4.52
C SER A 201 14.53 73.20 -5.38
N THR A 202 14.25 74.08 -6.35
CA THR A 202 15.28 74.91 -6.99
C THR A 202 14.70 76.26 -7.42
N SER A 203 14.78 77.25 -6.53
CA SER A 203 14.91 78.71 -6.78
C SER A 203 15.02 79.32 -5.38
N LYS A 204 15.97 80.15 -4.95
CA LYS A 204 16.93 81.09 -5.54
C LYS A 204 18.06 81.28 -4.49
N GLY A 205 19.23 81.77 -4.90
CA GLY A 205 20.12 82.49 -3.98
C GLY A 205 21.61 82.35 -4.26
N LYS A 206 22.16 83.31 -5.01
CA LYS A 206 23.60 83.54 -5.25
C LYS A 206 24.36 83.79 -3.94
N GLY A 207 25.64 83.43 -3.89
CA GLY A 207 26.56 83.92 -2.85
C GLY A 207 27.95 83.28 -2.89
N THR A 208 28.85 83.97 -3.58
CA THR A 208 30.33 83.88 -3.64
C THR A 208 31.07 83.40 -2.39
N GLY A 209 32.19 82.69 -2.57
CA GLY A 209 33.24 82.64 -1.53
C GLY A 209 34.28 81.52 -1.67
N LYS A 210 35.53 81.90 -1.92
CA LYS A 210 36.73 81.10 -2.17
C LYS A 210 37.20 80.16 -1.04
N SER A 211 37.99 79.18 -1.50
CA SER A 211 39.33 78.73 -1.03
C SER A 211 39.50 77.67 0.07
N LYS A 212 40.33 76.67 -0.34
CA LYS A 212 41.40 75.96 0.42
C LYS A 212 40.93 74.94 1.47
N GLU A 213 41.61 73.83 1.78
CA GLU A 213 42.80 73.08 1.33
C GLU A 213 42.92 71.90 2.33
N SER A 214 43.67 70.83 2.01
CA SER A 214 44.23 69.80 2.95
C SER A 214 43.24 68.88 3.70
N GLN A 215 43.27 67.55 3.69
CA GLN A 215 44.29 66.47 3.78
C GLN A 215 44.03 65.64 5.05
N SER A 216 43.99 64.30 4.88
CA SER A 216 44.37 63.28 5.88
C SER A 216 43.44 63.13 7.12
N THR A 217 43.27 62.01 7.81
CA THR A 217 43.79 60.65 7.76
C THR A 217 42.99 59.81 8.78
N ASN A 218 42.91 58.50 8.49
CA ASN A 218 43.00 57.35 9.40
C ASN A 218 42.21 57.21 10.72
N LYS A 219 41.74 55.96 10.84
CA LYS A 219 41.46 55.10 12.00
C LYS A 219 40.10 55.24 12.67
#